data_AF-A0A935LSD0-F1
#
_entry.id   AF-A0A935LSD0-F1
#
_cell.length_a   1.000
_cell.length_b   1.000
_cell.length_c   1.000
_cell.angle_alpha   90.00
_cell.angle_beta   90.00
_cell.angle_gamma   90.00
#
_symmetry.space_group_name_H-M   'P 1'
#
loop_
_entity.id
_entity.type
_entity.pdbx_description
1 polymer ?
#
loop_
_entity_poly.entity_id
_entity_poly.type
_entity_poly.pdbx_seq_one_letter_code
_entity_poly.pdbx_strand_id
1 'polypeptide(L)'
;MIQSPDNPASSTAKARLLETCGKCHGEIVEKFKKSKHGTEYLKNSDKAPSCVTCHGEHDIKSTLLSDEFSKVNIVEKCLKCHEDGTIPHKNYQGEEELISGYRNSVHWMP
;
A
#
# COMPACT_ATOMS: atom_id res chain seq x y z
N MET A 1 25.76 -7.82 -6.22
CA MET A 1 25.05 -9.07 -5.86
C MET A 1 23.67 -8.70 -5.35
N ILE A 2 22.62 -9.37 -5.79
CA ILE A 2 21.25 -9.14 -5.31
C ILE A 2 21.17 -9.71 -3.88
N GLN A 3 20.77 -8.89 -2.91
CA GLN A 3 20.67 -9.28 -1.50
C GLN A 3 19.22 -9.59 -1.15
N SER A 4 18.99 -10.58 -0.27
CA SER A 4 17.65 -10.89 0.25
C SER A 4 17.02 -9.66 0.91
N PRO A 5 15.70 -9.41 0.80
CA PRO A 5 15.00 -8.38 1.56
C PRO A 5 15.16 -8.51 3.08
N ASP A 6 15.47 -9.71 3.59
CA ASP A 6 15.74 -9.95 5.02
C ASP A 6 17.11 -9.40 5.47
N ASN A 7 18.01 -9.13 4.52
CA ASN A 7 19.29 -8.50 4.82
C ASN A 7 19.08 -6.99 5.02
N PRO A 8 19.38 -6.42 6.21
CA PRO A 8 19.21 -4.99 6.47
C PRO A 8 20.00 -4.07 5.52
N ALA A 9 21.08 -4.57 4.91
CA ALA A 9 21.85 -3.83 3.92
C ALA A 9 21.17 -3.76 2.55
N SER A 10 20.20 -4.63 2.27
CA SER A 10 19.53 -4.71 0.98
C SER A 10 18.73 -3.45 0.68
N SER A 11 18.80 -2.97 -0.56
CA SER A 11 17.96 -1.87 -1.04
C SER A 11 16.46 -2.20 -1.02
N THR A 12 16.10 -3.48 -0.99
CA THR A 12 14.71 -3.94 -0.92
C THR A 12 14.26 -4.27 0.51
N ALA A 13 15.14 -4.15 1.51
CA ALA A 13 14.76 -4.36 2.90
C ALA A 13 13.67 -3.38 3.32
N LYS A 14 12.65 -3.86 4.07
CA LYS A 14 11.47 -3.04 4.45
C LYS A 14 11.91 -1.69 4.99
N ALA A 15 12.89 -1.61 5.89
CA ALA A 15 13.39 -0.37 6.49
C ALA A 15 14.04 0.62 5.50
N ARG A 16 14.51 0.16 4.34
CA ARG A 16 15.23 0.96 3.34
C ARG A 16 14.35 1.38 2.16
N LEU A 17 13.14 0.86 2.03
CA LEU A 17 12.29 1.14 0.86
C LEU A 17 11.98 2.63 0.65
N LEU A 18 11.77 3.41 1.72
CA LEU A 18 11.59 4.87 1.56
C LEU A 18 12.83 5.56 0.99
N GLU A 19 14.04 5.10 1.35
CA GLU A 19 15.29 5.60 0.77
C GLU A 19 15.40 5.16 -0.69
N THR A 20 15.24 3.85 -0.95
CA THR A 20 15.43 3.26 -2.27
C THR A 20 14.45 3.83 -3.30
N CYS A 21 13.15 3.82 -3.02
CA CYS A 21 12.14 4.37 -3.92
C CYS A 21 12.24 5.91 -3.98
N GLY A 22 12.61 6.55 -2.86
CA GLY A 22 12.72 8.00 -2.73
C GLY A 22 13.84 8.63 -3.55
N LYS A 23 14.85 7.85 -3.99
CA LYS A 23 15.87 8.31 -4.94
C LYS A 23 15.27 8.93 -6.20
N CYS A 24 14.12 8.41 -6.65
CA CYS A 24 13.41 8.91 -7.82
C CYS A 24 12.01 9.45 -7.46
N HIS A 25 11.33 8.91 -6.44
CA HIS A 25 9.95 9.26 -6.08
C HIS A 25 9.85 10.07 -4.78
N GLY A 26 10.75 11.06 -4.60
CA GLY A 26 10.84 11.85 -3.37
C GLY A 26 9.51 12.48 -2.92
N GLU A 27 8.77 13.11 -3.84
CA GLU A 27 7.47 13.71 -3.51
C GLU A 27 6.44 12.69 -3.03
N ILE A 28 6.43 11.50 -3.62
CA ILE A 28 5.51 10.42 -3.24
C ILE A 28 5.89 9.87 -1.87
N VAL A 29 7.18 9.73 -1.58
CA VAL A 29 7.68 9.35 -0.25
C VAL A 29 7.22 10.34 0.82
N GLU A 30 7.30 11.64 0.55
CA GLU A 30 6.83 12.67 1.50
C GLU A 30 5.32 12.63 1.73
N LYS A 31 4.53 12.35 0.68
CA LYS A 31 3.08 12.11 0.82
C LYS A 31 2.80 10.84 1.61
N PHE A 32 3.53 9.75 1.33
CA PHE A 32 3.37 8.48 2.02
C PHE A 32 3.66 8.61 3.51
N LYS A 33 4.78 9.24 3.90
CA LYS A 33 5.16 9.46 5.31
C LYS A 33 4.07 10.18 6.13
N LYS A 34 3.31 11.07 5.49
CA LYS A 34 2.20 11.83 6.11
C LYS A 34 0.88 11.03 6.17
N SER A 35 0.76 9.95 5.42
CA SER A 35 -0.41 9.07 5.44
C SER A 35 -0.43 8.18 6.69
N LYS A 36 -1.59 7.57 7.01
CA LYS A 36 -1.69 6.63 8.14
C LYS A 36 -0.77 5.43 7.97
N HIS A 37 -0.70 4.85 6.77
CA HIS A 37 0.22 3.77 6.45
C HIS A 37 1.67 4.17 6.69
N GLY A 38 2.08 5.35 6.23
CA GLY A 38 3.43 5.87 6.46
C GLY A 38 3.73 6.14 7.92
N THR A 39 2.79 6.69 8.69
CA THR A 39 3.01 6.93 10.12
C THR A 39 3.21 5.65 10.91
N GLU A 40 2.50 4.56 10.57
CA GLU A 40 2.69 3.26 11.22
C GLU A 40 3.96 2.56 10.71
N TYR A 41 4.29 2.71 9.43
CA TYR A 41 5.53 2.22 8.85
C TYR A 41 6.75 2.83 9.55
N LEU A 42 6.73 4.15 9.81
CA LEU A 42 7.81 4.86 10.50
C LEU A 42 7.94 4.45 11.98
N LYS A 43 6.91 3.86 12.58
CA LYS A 43 6.96 3.27 13.92
C LYS A 43 7.48 1.83 13.92
N ASN A 44 7.96 1.32 12.77
CA ASN A 44 8.33 -0.08 12.57
C ASN A 44 7.18 -1.06 12.92
N SER A 45 5.94 -0.68 12.63
CA SER A 45 4.82 -1.62 12.77
C SER A 45 4.93 -2.72 11.70
N ASP A 46 4.91 -3.99 12.13
CA ASP A 46 4.94 -5.14 11.23
C ASP A 46 3.72 -5.15 10.30
N LYS A 47 2.58 -4.66 10.80
CA LYS A 47 1.32 -4.56 10.06
C LYS A 47 1.27 -3.40 9.07
N ALA A 48 2.20 -2.45 9.14
CA ALA A 48 2.20 -1.32 8.23
C ALA A 48 2.67 -1.75 6.83
N PRO A 49 1.90 -1.43 5.76
CA PRO A 49 2.32 -1.71 4.41
C PRO A 49 3.50 -0.83 4.01
N SER A 50 4.22 -1.26 2.97
CA SER A 50 5.32 -0.53 2.35
C SER A 50 5.01 -0.25 0.88
N CYS A 51 5.93 0.38 0.15
CA CYS A 51 5.79 0.64 -1.29
C CYS A 51 5.49 -0.65 -2.08
N VAL A 52 6.22 -1.73 -1.77
CA VAL A 52 6.09 -3.01 -2.48
C VAL A 52 4.85 -3.80 -2.09
N THR A 53 4.20 -3.47 -0.97
CA THR A 53 2.96 -4.14 -0.54
C THR A 53 1.84 -3.91 -1.54
N CYS A 54 1.72 -2.69 -2.08
CA CYS A 54 0.70 -2.38 -3.09
C CYS A 54 1.24 -2.52 -4.52
N HIS A 55 2.48 -2.08 -4.76
CA HIS A 55 3.08 -2.02 -6.11
C HIS A 55 3.79 -3.30 -6.55
N GLY A 56 4.05 -4.25 -5.65
CA GLY A 56 4.91 -5.39 -5.94
C GLY A 56 6.39 -5.00 -6.03
N GLU A 57 7.20 -5.91 -6.54
CA GLU A 57 8.66 -5.76 -6.58
C GLU A 57 9.19 -5.80 -8.02
N HIS A 58 9.22 -6.98 -8.64
CA HIS A 58 9.84 -7.18 -9.96
C HIS A 58 8.93 -6.89 -11.15
N ASP A 59 7.63 -6.67 -10.91
CA ASP A 59 6.62 -6.33 -11.93
C ASP A 59 5.88 -5.04 -11.53
N ILE A 60 6.62 -4.03 -11.04
CA ILE A 60 6.04 -2.74 -10.67
C ILE A 60 5.51 -2.05 -11.93
N LYS A 61 4.19 -1.89 -11.99
CA LYS A 61 3.52 -1.20 -13.08
C LYS A 61 3.37 0.29 -12.80
N SER A 62 3.47 1.09 -13.86
CA SER A 62 3.26 2.55 -13.79
C SER A 62 1.80 2.84 -13.44
N THR A 63 1.57 3.71 -12.45
CA THR A 63 0.23 4.18 -12.09
C THR A 63 -0.42 5.07 -13.15
N LEU A 64 0.36 5.55 -14.12
CA LEU A 64 -0.13 6.40 -15.22
C LEU A 64 -0.45 5.61 -16.49
N LEU A 65 0.16 4.43 -16.67
CA LEU A 65 0.05 3.64 -17.90
C LEU A 65 -0.62 2.28 -17.69
N SER A 66 -0.84 1.87 -16.43
CA SER A 66 -1.53 0.64 -16.06
C SER A 66 -2.91 0.94 -15.48
N ASP A 67 -3.86 0.07 -15.78
CA ASP A 67 -5.20 0.10 -15.18
C ASP A 67 -5.23 -0.42 -13.74
N GLU A 68 -4.16 -1.09 -13.28
CA GLU A 68 -4.04 -1.70 -11.95
C GLU A 68 -4.29 -0.72 -10.79
N PHE A 69 -3.92 0.56 -10.98
CA PHE A 69 -4.13 1.63 -10.00
C PHE A 69 -5.19 2.64 -10.48
N SER A 70 -6.04 2.25 -11.43
CA SER A 70 -7.20 3.06 -11.84
C SER A 70 -8.17 3.26 -10.68
N LYS A 71 -9.06 4.25 -10.78
CA LYS A 71 -10.05 4.55 -9.73
C LYS A 71 -10.95 3.37 -9.36
N VAL A 72 -11.16 2.45 -10.29
CA VAL A 72 -11.98 1.25 -10.08
C VAL A 72 -11.12 0.13 -9.46
N ASN A 73 -9.95 -0.14 -10.04
CA ASN A 73 -9.14 -1.29 -9.65
C ASN A 73 -8.32 -1.07 -8.37
N ILE A 74 -8.10 0.19 -7.96
CA ILE A 74 -7.33 0.51 -6.74
C ILE A 74 -7.94 -0.10 -5.48
N VAL A 75 -9.27 -0.29 -5.45
CA VAL A 75 -9.94 -0.80 -4.26
C VAL A 75 -9.52 -2.24 -3.95
N GLU A 76 -9.26 -3.06 -4.97
CA GLU A 76 -8.72 -4.41 -4.77
C GLU A 76 -7.39 -4.40 -3.99
N LYS A 77 -6.56 -3.37 -4.15
CA LYS A 77 -5.30 -3.24 -3.39
C LYS A 77 -5.56 -2.97 -1.91
N CYS A 78 -6.59 -2.18 -1.60
CA CYS A 78 -7.00 -1.89 -0.24
C CYS A 78 -7.58 -3.15 0.42
N LEU A 79 -8.45 -3.88 -0.29
CA LEU A 79 -9.15 -5.05 0.23
C LEU A 79 -8.22 -6.23 0.55
N LYS A 80 -7.07 -6.36 -0.11
CA LYS A 80 -6.06 -7.38 0.24
C LYS A 80 -5.72 -7.46 1.72
N CYS A 81 -5.83 -6.35 2.45
CA CYS A 81 -5.60 -6.30 3.89
C CYS A 81 -6.87 -5.90 4.68
N HIS A 82 -7.79 -5.13 4.10
CA HIS A 82 -8.96 -4.59 4.79
C HIS A 82 -10.24 -5.40 4.62
N GLU A 83 -10.24 -6.51 3.88
CA GLU A 83 -11.45 -7.27 3.54
C GLU A 83 -12.22 -7.83 4.75
N ASP A 84 -11.52 -8.28 5.80
CA ASP A 84 -12.12 -8.97 6.95
C ASP A 84 -12.34 -8.05 8.18
N GLY A 85 -12.07 -6.74 8.04
CA GLY A 85 -12.23 -5.77 9.13
C GLY A 85 -11.28 -5.97 10.33
N THR A 86 -10.31 -6.88 10.25
CA THR A 86 -9.41 -7.21 11.38
C THR A 86 -8.31 -6.16 11.60
N ILE A 87 -8.16 -5.21 10.69
CA ILE A 87 -7.26 -4.07 10.80
C ILE A 87 -8.07 -2.85 11.22
N PRO A 88 -8.24 -2.58 12.53
CA PRO A 88 -9.06 -1.47 12.96
C PRO A 88 -8.39 -0.16 12.62
N HIS A 89 -8.96 0.63 11.71
CA HIS A 89 -8.78 2.07 11.77
C HIS A 89 -9.55 2.56 13.00
N LYS A 90 -8.83 2.82 14.10
CA LYS A 90 -9.42 3.31 15.38
C LYS A 90 -10.41 4.50 15.24
N ASN A 91 -10.37 5.22 14.12
CA ASN A 91 -11.22 6.38 13.83
C ASN A 91 -12.15 6.19 12.61
N TYR A 92 -12.26 4.98 12.06
CA TYR A 92 -13.15 4.65 10.94
C TYR A 92 -14.01 3.46 11.37
N GLN A 93 -15.18 3.76 11.93
CA GLN A 93 -16.20 2.75 12.20
C GLN A 93 -16.92 2.40 10.89
N GLY A 94 -17.22 1.11 10.67
CA GLY A 94 -18.01 0.65 9.53
C GLY A 94 -17.22 0.23 8.28
N GLU A 95 -15.95 -0.21 8.42
CA GLU A 95 -15.16 -0.70 7.27
C GLU A 95 -15.86 -1.85 6.52
N GLU A 96 -16.42 -2.83 7.23
CA GLU A 96 -17.19 -3.93 6.63
C GLU A 96 -18.40 -3.41 5.82
N GLU A 97 -19.09 -2.40 6.35
CA GLU A 97 -20.26 -1.79 5.71
C GLU A 97 -19.86 -0.91 4.51
N LEU A 98 -18.71 -0.24 4.57
CA LEU A 98 -18.13 0.50 3.46
C LEU A 98 -17.66 -0.43 2.33
N ILE A 99 -17.00 -1.53 2.69
CA ILE A 99 -16.51 -2.53 1.74
C ILE A 99 -17.69 -3.25 1.08
N SER A 100 -18.66 -3.69 1.87
CA SER A 100 -19.92 -4.28 1.37
C SER A 100 -20.69 -3.28 0.51
N GLY A 101 -20.82 -2.02 0.95
CA GLY A 101 -21.50 -0.97 0.20
C GLY A 101 -20.83 -0.66 -1.12
N TYR A 102 -19.49 -0.63 -1.18
CA TYR A 102 -18.76 -0.43 -2.41
C TYR A 102 -18.92 -1.63 -3.37
N ARG A 103 -18.80 -2.87 -2.88
CA ARG A 103 -19.00 -4.10 -3.66
C ARG A 103 -20.40 -4.20 -4.27
N ASN A 104 -21.42 -3.66 -3.58
CA ASN A 104 -22.80 -3.64 -4.05
C ASN A 104 -23.15 -2.37 -4.87
N SER A 105 -22.17 -1.52 -5.17
CA SER A 105 -22.40 -0.27 -5.91
C SER A 105 -22.20 -0.44 -7.42
N VAL A 106 -22.78 0.48 -8.18
CA VAL A 106 -22.58 0.62 -9.63
C VAL A 106 -21.13 0.97 -10.04
N HIS A 107 -20.28 1.31 -9.06
CA HIS A 107 -18.85 1.50 -9.31
C HIS A 107 -18.06 0.19 -9.33
N TRP A 108 -18.67 -0.91 -8.83
CA TRP A 108 -18.04 -2.23 -8.71
C TRP A 108 -18.73 -3.30 -9.58
N MET A 109 -20.06 -3.29 -9.63
CA MET A 109 -20.82 -4.20 -10.47
C MET A 109 -20.86 -3.67 -11.92
N PRO A 110 -20.44 -4.47 -12.92
CA PRO A 110 -20.49 -4.08 -14.33
C PRO A 110 -21.91 -3.95 -14.88
#